data_AF-A0A291TB78-F1
#
_entry.id   AF-A0A291TB78-F1
#
_cell.length_a   1.000
_cell.length_b   1.000
_cell.length_c   1.000
_cell.angle_alpha   90.00
_cell.angle_beta   90.00
_cell.angle_gamma   90.00
#
_symmetry.space_group_name_H-M   'P 1'
#
loop_
_entity.id
_entity.type
_entity.pdbx_description
1 polymer ?
#
loop_
_entity_poly.entity_id
_entity_poly.type
_entity_poly.pdbx_seq_one_letter_code
_entity_poly.pdbx_strand_id
1 'polypeptide(L)'
;MAFDPKKFAGAHCGCRYQQDYRPTLGRDGKKESGTLEVIKFYYDGAIRFEQHCYGEAATFVFGVWASGMDADGTLHWALPDKRKSYYDEEYLPKKLDRVDEAGNLYFDGSTFPWKLADDFAEDKRWGYPRWKVVLGKLAGKGR
;
A
#
# COMPACT_ATOMS: atom_id res chain seq x y z
N MET A 1 7.49 17.68 -8.48
CA MET A 1 7.54 17.54 -7.00
C MET A 1 8.33 16.28 -6.69
N ALA A 2 9.14 16.27 -5.62
CA ALA A 2 9.82 15.05 -5.18
C ALA A 2 8.92 14.27 -4.21
N PHE A 3 8.66 13.01 -4.54
CA PHE A 3 7.94 12.10 -3.67
C PHE A 3 8.87 11.58 -2.57
N ASP A 4 8.32 11.46 -1.37
CA ASP A 4 8.98 10.91 -0.20
C ASP A 4 7.97 10.00 0.52
N PRO A 5 8.28 8.70 0.70
CA PRO A 5 7.34 7.75 1.27
C PRO A 5 6.86 8.15 2.66
N LYS A 6 7.70 8.83 3.46
CA LYS A 6 7.33 9.23 4.83
C LYS A 6 6.19 10.25 4.86
N LYS A 7 6.04 11.06 3.81
CA LYS A 7 4.96 12.05 3.71
C LYS A 7 3.58 11.41 3.56
N PHE A 8 3.55 10.15 3.12
CA PHE A 8 2.32 9.37 2.98
C PHE A 8 2.03 8.51 4.20
N ALA A 9 2.89 8.48 5.22
CA ALA A 9 2.76 7.60 6.38
C ALA A 9 1.86 8.17 7.51
N GLY A 10 1.31 9.37 7.33
CA GLY A 10 0.42 9.99 8.31
C GLY A 10 1.11 10.35 9.63
N ALA A 11 0.30 10.48 10.68
CA ALA A 11 0.77 10.92 11.99
C ALA A 11 1.23 9.78 12.89
N HIS A 12 0.84 8.54 12.61
CA HIS A 12 1.05 7.39 13.51
C HIS A 12 2.08 6.39 12.98
N CYS A 13 1.75 5.10 12.94
CA CYS A 13 2.66 4.06 12.46
C CYS A 13 2.78 4.08 10.94
N GLY A 14 1.68 4.36 10.25
CA GLY A 14 1.61 4.38 8.82
C GLY A 14 0.20 4.65 8.35
N CYS A 15 0.06 4.97 7.06
CA CYS A 15 -1.25 5.04 6.42
C CYS A 15 -1.47 3.85 5.50
N ARG A 16 -2.73 3.46 5.39
CA ARG A 16 -3.24 2.46 4.47
C ARG A 16 -4.02 3.16 3.38
N TYR A 17 -3.56 3.03 2.13
CA TYR A 17 -4.31 3.42 0.95
C TYR A 17 -4.91 2.19 0.27
N GLN A 18 -6.10 2.34 -0.29
CA GLN A 18 -6.88 1.24 -0.85
C GLN A 18 -7.44 1.60 -2.22
N GLN A 19 -7.43 0.62 -3.13
CA GLN A 19 -8.15 0.65 -4.39
C GLN A 19 -8.92 -0.65 -4.58
N ASP A 20 -10.15 -0.55 -5.09
CA ASP A 20 -10.84 -1.69 -5.68
C ASP A 20 -10.35 -1.88 -7.11
N TYR A 21 -9.56 -2.91 -7.33
CA TYR A 21 -9.08 -3.28 -8.65
C TYR A 21 -9.98 -4.35 -9.27
N ARG A 22 -10.35 -4.15 -10.54
CA ARG A 22 -11.23 -5.01 -11.35
C ARG A 22 -12.48 -5.54 -10.60
N PRO A 23 -13.36 -4.67 -10.08
CA PRO A 23 -14.60 -5.14 -9.47
C PRO A 23 -15.53 -5.77 -10.52
N THR A 24 -16.00 -6.98 -10.27
CA THR A 24 -17.18 -7.53 -10.94
C THR A 24 -18.42 -6.97 -10.24
N LEU A 25 -19.26 -6.28 -11.00
CA LEU A 25 -20.52 -5.73 -10.50
C LEU A 25 -21.65 -6.70 -10.82
N GLY A 26 -22.50 -6.94 -9.82
CA GLY A 26 -23.74 -7.69 -9.96
C GLY A 26 -24.81 -6.94 -10.75
N ARG A 27 -25.92 -7.61 -11.02
CA ARG A 27 -27.06 -7.03 -11.75
C ARG A 27 -27.66 -5.80 -11.06
N ASP A 28 -27.49 -5.69 -9.74
CA ASP A 28 -27.93 -4.54 -8.95
C ASP A 28 -26.89 -3.41 -8.85
N GLY A 29 -25.76 -3.54 -9.57
CA GLY A 29 -24.65 -2.59 -9.55
C GLY A 29 -23.78 -2.66 -8.29
N LYS A 30 -24.06 -3.58 -7.37
CA LYS A 30 -23.19 -3.80 -6.20
C LYS A 30 -22.00 -4.67 -6.56
N LYS A 31 -20.90 -4.52 -5.82
CA LYS A 31 -19.70 -5.35 -5.99
C LYS A 31 -20.03 -6.79 -5.58
N GLU A 32 -19.82 -7.74 -6.49
CA GLU A 32 -19.98 -9.18 -6.21
C GLU A 32 -18.63 -9.87 -5.98
N SER A 33 -17.60 -9.49 -6.73
CA SER A 33 -16.23 -10.00 -6.56
C SER A 33 -15.20 -8.98 -7.03
N GLY A 34 -13.95 -9.17 -6.64
CA GLY A 34 -12.85 -8.32 -7.09
C GLY A 34 -11.61 -8.48 -6.21
N THR A 35 -10.65 -7.58 -6.40
CA THR A 35 -9.43 -7.53 -5.58
C THR A 35 -9.32 -6.22 -4.84
N LEU A 36 -9.01 -6.29 -3.54
CA LEU A 36 -8.50 -5.17 -2.78
C LEU A 36 -7.04 -5.08 -3.04
N GLU A 37 -6.62 -3.93 -3.49
CA GLU A 37 -5.21 -3.61 -3.48
C GLU A 37 -4.98 -2.60 -2.37
N VAL A 38 -3.99 -2.88 -1.55
CA VAL A 38 -3.62 -2.10 -0.38
C VAL A 38 -2.16 -1.72 -0.48
N ILE A 39 -1.85 -0.43 -0.38
CA ILE A 39 -0.48 0.05 -0.25
C ILE A 39 -0.36 0.79 1.08
N LYS A 40 0.63 0.41 1.86
CA LYS A 40 0.91 0.99 3.17
C LYS A 40 2.23 1.73 3.12
N PHE A 41 2.23 2.94 3.63
CA PHE A 41 3.42 3.75 3.87
C PHE A 41 3.64 3.82 5.37
N TYR A 42 4.82 3.42 5.83
CA TYR A 42 5.17 3.42 7.25
C TYR A 42 6.00 4.64 7.61
N TYR A 43 5.94 5.04 8.88
CA TYR A 43 6.57 6.25 9.40
C TYR A 43 8.08 6.33 9.11
N ASP A 44 8.76 5.20 8.97
CA ASP A 44 10.20 5.09 8.69
C ASP A 44 10.53 5.01 7.20
N GLY A 45 9.54 5.14 6.31
CA GLY A 45 9.69 5.14 4.86
C GLY A 45 9.55 3.76 4.23
N ALA A 46 9.29 2.71 5.01
CA ALA A 46 8.97 1.40 4.43
C ALA A 46 7.64 1.46 3.67
N ILE A 47 7.55 0.65 2.61
CA ILE A 47 6.36 0.57 1.75
C ILE A 47 5.98 -0.90 1.59
N ARG A 48 4.70 -1.21 1.73
CA ARG A 48 4.16 -2.57 1.56
C ARG A 48 2.95 -2.57 0.66
N PHE A 49 2.95 -3.42 -0.34
CA PHE A 49 1.77 -3.75 -1.13
C PHE A 49 1.16 -5.06 -0.64
N GLU A 50 -0.17 -5.12 -0.61
CA GLU A 50 -0.94 -6.33 -0.32
C GLU A 50 -2.11 -6.43 -1.29
N GLN A 51 -2.36 -7.63 -1.80
CA GLN A 51 -3.58 -7.95 -2.53
C GLN A 51 -4.45 -8.88 -1.68
N HIS A 52 -5.73 -8.56 -1.62
CA HIS A 52 -6.76 -9.39 -0.98
C HIS A 52 -7.84 -9.67 -2.03
N CYS A 53 -8.42 -10.87 -2.04
CA CYS A 53 -9.61 -11.16 -2.83
C CYS A 53 -10.86 -10.95 -1.98
N TYR A 54 -11.98 -10.56 -2.60
CA TYR A 54 -13.30 -10.56 -1.96
C TYR A 54 -14.33 -11.34 -2.79
N GLY A 55 -15.25 -11.98 -2.07
CA GLY A 55 -16.27 -12.91 -2.53
C GLY A 55 -16.71 -13.81 -1.37
N GLU A 56 -17.27 -14.99 -1.62
CA GLU A 56 -17.71 -15.92 -0.55
C GLU A 56 -16.58 -16.38 0.39
N ALA A 57 -15.31 -16.24 -0.02
CA ALA A 57 -14.15 -16.47 0.82
C ALA A 57 -13.12 -15.34 0.60
N ALA A 58 -13.29 -14.21 1.29
CA ALA A 58 -12.31 -13.12 1.25
C ALA A 58 -11.01 -13.54 1.95
N THR A 59 -9.88 -13.49 1.23
CA THR A 59 -8.58 -13.92 1.77
C THR A 59 -7.45 -12.98 1.36
N PHE A 60 -6.41 -12.93 2.20
CA PHE A 60 -5.12 -12.35 1.82
C PHE A 60 -4.48 -13.22 0.73
N VAL A 61 -4.18 -12.62 -0.42
CA VAL A 61 -3.57 -13.34 -1.56
C VAL A 61 -2.06 -13.31 -1.42
N PHE A 62 -1.46 -12.12 -1.41
CA PHE A 62 -0.02 -11.94 -1.23
C PHE A 62 0.32 -10.53 -0.73
N GLY A 63 1.59 -10.33 -0.35
CA GLY A 63 2.09 -8.99 -0.08
C GLY A 63 3.61 -8.91 -0.19
N VAL A 64 4.09 -7.81 -0.74
CA VAL A 64 5.51 -7.55 -1.04
C VAL A 64 5.96 -6.24 -0.38
N TRP A 65 7.22 -6.22 0.03
CA TRP A 65 7.87 -5.00 0.52
C TRP A 65 8.56 -4.29 -0.64
N ALA A 66 8.59 -2.96 -0.61
CA ALA A 66 9.53 -2.21 -1.44
C ALA A 66 10.91 -2.22 -0.79
N SER A 67 11.97 -2.28 -1.61
CA SER A 67 13.33 -1.92 -1.21
C SER A 67 13.52 -0.41 -1.16
N GLY A 68 12.71 0.37 -1.88
CA GLY A 68 12.73 1.83 -1.86
C GLY A 68 11.77 2.47 -2.85
N MET A 69 11.73 3.80 -2.85
CA MET A 69 11.03 4.61 -3.83
C MET A 69 11.93 5.78 -4.24
N ASP A 70 12.07 6.00 -5.55
CA ASP A 70 12.81 7.13 -6.07
C ASP A 70 12.04 8.44 -5.87
N ALA A 71 12.75 9.57 -5.93
CA ALA A 71 12.16 10.90 -5.78
C ALA A 71 11.11 11.21 -6.87
N ASP A 72 11.13 10.52 -8.00
CA ASP A 72 10.14 10.65 -9.06
C ASP A 72 8.92 9.72 -8.88
N GLY A 73 8.89 8.94 -7.79
CA GLY A 73 7.80 8.04 -7.44
C GLY A 73 7.98 6.59 -7.90
N THR A 74 9.09 6.25 -8.58
CA THR A 74 9.35 4.88 -9.04
C THR A 74 9.57 3.95 -7.86
N LEU A 75 8.79 2.86 -7.79
CA LEU A 75 8.83 1.85 -6.73
C LEU A 75 9.76 0.70 -7.09
N HIS A 76 10.61 0.32 -6.14
CA HIS A 76 11.50 -0.82 -6.26
C HIS A 76 11.03 -1.94 -5.35
N TRP A 77 10.56 -3.05 -5.90
CA TRP A 77 9.99 -4.16 -5.10
C TRP A 77 11.04 -5.20 -4.71
N ALA A 78 11.07 -5.59 -3.44
CA ALA A 78 11.87 -6.69 -2.92
C ALA A 78 11.15 -8.02 -3.18
N LEU A 79 11.22 -8.47 -4.43
CA LEU A 79 10.47 -9.63 -4.91
C LEU A 79 10.99 -10.94 -4.28
N PRO A 80 10.12 -11.73 -3.62
CA PRO A 80 10.51 -13.05 -3.14
C PRO A 80 10.85 -13.97 -4.31
N ASP A 81 11.56 -15.05 -4.04
CA ASP A 81 11.78 -16.10 -5.05
C ASP A 81 10.42 -16.58 -5.60
N LYS A 82 10.23 -16.50 -6.93
CA LYS A 82 8.98 -16.92 -7.62
C LYS A 82 8.60 -18.38 -7.33
N ARG A 83 9.57 -19.21 -6.94
CA ARG A 83 9.33 -20.60 -6.55
C ARG A 83 8.74 -20.74 -5.14
N LYS A 84 8.79 -19.68 -4.33
CA LYS A 84 8.40 -19.65 -2.91
C LYS A 84 7.18 -18.78 -2.63
N SER A 85 6.72 -18.00 -3.61
CA SER A 85 5.59 -17.10 -3.45
C SER A 85 4.90 -16.87 -4.79
N TYR A 86 3.58 -16.95 -4.79
CA TYR A 86 2.76 -16.53 -5.91
C TYR A 86 2.54 -15.02 -5.83
N TYR A 87 3.18 -14.28 -6.73
CA TYR A 87 2.92 -12.89 -7.01
C TYR A 87 3.02 -12.70 -8.52
N ASP A 88 2.25 -11.77 -9.04
CA ASP A 88 2.37 -11.33 -10.43
C ASP A 88 2.90 -9.89 -10.40
N GLU A 89 4.10 -9.70 -10.97
CA GLU A 89 4.76 -8.40 -11.03
C GLU A 89 3.97 -7.39 -11.85
N GLU A 90 3.11 -7.85 -12.77
CA GLU A 90 2.27 -6.97 -13.58
C GLU A 90 1.20 -6.26 -12.73
N TYR A 91 0.79 -6.85 -11.60
CA TYR A 91 -0.16 -6.22 -10.67
C TYR A 91 0.49 -5.29 -9.65
N LEU A 92 1.82 -5.24 -9.58
CA LEU A 92 2.48 -4.34 -8.64
C LEU A 92 2.50 -2.92 -9.20
N PRO A 93 2.07 -1.91 -8.42
CA PRO A 93 2.17 -0.54 -8.86
C PRO A 93 3.64 -0.17 -9.04
N LYS A 94 4.00 0.46 -10.16
CA LYS A 94 5.41 0.70 -10.52
C LYS A 94 5.83 2.13 -10.23
N LYS A 95 4.93 3.10 -10.39
CA LYS A 95 5.27 4.51 -10.18
C LYS A 95 4.11 5.29 -9.61
N LEU A 96 4.36 6.03 -8.53
CA LEU A 96 3.47 7.08 -8.05
C LEU A 96 3.65 8.31 -8.93
N ASP A 97 2.68 8.61 -9.80
CA ASP A 97 2.84 9.71 -10.76
C ASP A 97 2.13 10.98 -10.29
N ARG A 98 1.08 10.82 -9.48
CA ARG A 98 0.20 11.93 -9.11
C ARG A 98 -0.44 11.73 -7.74
N VAL A 99 -0.57 12.84 -7.02
CA VAL A 99 -1.38 12.98 -5.82
C VAL A 99 -2.38 14.10 -6.09
N ASP A 100 -3.66 13.88 -5.85
CA ASP A 100 -4.67 14.94 -6.01
C ASP A 100 -4.79 15.83 -4.77
N GLU A 101 -5.63 16.86 -4.87
CA GLU A 101 -5.88 17.81 -3.77
C GLU A 101 -6.50 17.15 -2.53
N ALA A 102 -7.19 16.02 -2.69
CA ALA A 102 -7.75 15.25 -1.59
C ALA A 102 -6.74 14.26 -0.97
N GLY A 103 -5.51 14.20 -1.50
CA GLY A 103 -4.47 13.29 -1.03
C GLY A 103 -4.61 11.86 -1.55
N ASN A 104 -5.42 11.62 -2.58
CA ASN A 104 -5.50 10.32 -3.23
C ASN A 104 -4.27 10.09 -4.11
N LEU A 105 -3.81 8.84 -4.15
CA LEU A 105 -2.62 8.46 -4.90
C LEU A 105 -3.01 7.84 -6.25
N TYR A 106 -2.24 8.12 -7.28
CA TYR A 106 -2.44 7.57 -8.62
C TYR A 106 -1.12 6.96 -9.10
N PHE A 107 -1.19 5.69 -9.49
CA PHE A 107 -0.06 4.93 -9.98
C PHE A 107 -0.21 4.59 -11.45
N ASP A 108 0.92 4.50 -12.16
CA ASP A 108 1.06 3.99 -13.52
C ASP A 108 0.13 4.64 -14.56
N GLY A 109 -0.16 5.93 -14.41
CA GLY A 109 -1.08 6.68 -15.27
C GLY A 109 -2.55 6.30 -15.11
N SER A 110 -2.90 5.50 -14.10
CA SER A 110 -4.27 5.09 -13.81
C SER A 110 -5.17 6.29 -13.49
N THR A 111 -6.42 6.22 -13.93
CA THR A 111 -7.48 7.19 -13.56
C THR A 111 -8.15 6.85 -12.24
N PHE A 112 -7.94 5.64 -11.73
CA PHE A 112 -8.57 5.17 -10.49
C PHE A 112 -7.69 5.50 -9.28
N PRO A 113 -8.23 6.23 -8.29
CA PRO A 113 -7.47 6.64 -7.12
C PRO A 113 -7.31 5.52 -6.09
N TRP A 114 -6.15 5.51 -5.45
CA TRP A 114 -5.92 4.87 -4.17
C TRP A 114 -6.26 5.84 -3.05
N LYS A 115 -7.29 5.51 -2.27
CA LYS A 115 -7.86 6.40 -1.25
C LYS A 115 -7.29 6.08 0.12
N LEU A 116 -7.04 7.10 0.93
CA LEU A 116 -6.70 6.91 2.33
C LEU A 116 -7.85 6.20 3.05
N ALA A 117 -7.53 5.09 3.70
CA ALA A 117 -8.51 4.26 4.39
C ALA A 117 -8.26 4.14 5.90
N ASP A 118 -7.02 4.29 6.35
CA ASP A 118 -6.67 4.25 7.78
C ASP A 118 -5.31 4.95 8.02
N ASP A 119 -5.17 5.68 9.14
CA ASP A 119 -3.89 6.15 9.71
C ASP A 119 -3.68 5.36 11.00
N PHE A 120 -3.00 4.21 10.88
CA PHE A 120 -3.00 3.19 11.91
C PHE A 120 -1.91 3.41 12.95
N ALA A 121 -2.21 3.06 14.20
CA ALA A 121 -1.28 3.21 15.32
C ALA A 121 -0.20 2.11 15.41
N GLU A 122 -0.45 0.94 14.81
CA GLU A 122 0.47 -0.19 14.76
C GLU A 122 0.09 -1.20 13.68
N ASP A 123 1.07 -1.99 13.25
CA ASP A 123 0.89 -3.15 12.38
C ASP A 123 1.73 -4.32 12.92
N LYS A 124 1.22 -4.95 14.00
CA LYS A 124 1.93 -6.03 14.70
C LYS A 124 2.29 -7.18 13.78
N ARG A 125 1.38 -7.53 12.86
CA ARG A 125 1.56 -8.62 11.89
C ARG A 125 2.83 -8.42 11.07
N TRP A 126 3.14 -7.17 10.73
CA TRP A 126 4.28 -6.82 9.89
C TRP A 126 5.44 -6.14 10.63
N GLY A 127 5.51 -6.35 11.95
CA GLY A 127 6.69 -5.97 12.74
C GLY A 127 6.65 -4.57 13.34
N TYR A 128 5.50 -3.89 13.29
CA TYR A 128 5.30 -2.55 13.84
C TYR A 128 4.35 -2.52 15.06
N PRO A 129 4.64 -3.22 16.17
CA PRO A 129 3.89 -3.03 17.41
C PRO A 129 4.13 -1.62 17.97
N ARG A 130 3.13 -1.06 18.68
CA ARG A 130 3.17 0.31 19.24
C ARG A 130 4.51 0.69 19.89
N TRP A 131 5.07 -0.18 20.74
CA TRP A 131 6.31 0.13 21.45
C TRP A 131 7.51 0.32 20.51
N LYS A 132 7.61 -0.45 19.41
CA LYS A 132 8.66 -0.26 18.40
C LYS A 132 8.47 1.03 17.62
N VAL A 133 7.22 1.37 17.30
CA VAL A 133 6.89 2.63 16.61
C VAL A 133 7.30 3.83 17.45
N VAL A 134 6.95 3.82 18.74
CA VAL A 134 7.33 4.89 19.68
C VAL A 134 8.85 5.03 19.76
N LEU A 135 9.58 3.92 19.97
CA LEU A 135 11.04 3.94 20.02
C LEU A 135 11.66 4.44 18.70
N GLY A 136 11.15 3.99 17.56
CA GLY A 136 11.65 4.40 16.26
C GLY A 136 11.45 5.89 15.97
N LYS A 137 10.30 6.45 16.39
CA LYS A 137 10.04 7.89 16.29
C LYS A 137 10.94 8.71 17.19
N LEU A 138 11.17 8.26 18.43
CA LEU A 138 12.12 8.91 19.36
C LEU A 138 13.55 8.88 18.80
N ALA A 139 13.93 7.82 18.09
CA ALA A 139 15.22 7.71 17.40
C ALA A 139 15.28 8.49 16.06
N GLY A 140 14.23 9.21 15.67
CA GLY A 140 14.22 10.05 14.46
C GLY A 140 13.95 9.32 13.15
N LYS A 141 13.57 8.03 13.16
CA LYS A 141 13.35 7.28 11.91
C LYS A 141 12.25 7.87 11.02
N GLY A 142 11.28 8.59 11.60
CA GLY A 142 10.20 9.25 10.87
C GLY A 142 10.36 10.75 10.63
N ARG A 143 11.58 11.28 10.81
CA ARG A 143 11.93 12.65 10.41
C ARG A 143 12.63 12.67 9.05
#